data_AF-A0A077WR48-F1
#
_entry.id   AF-A0A077WR48-F1
#
_cell.length_a   1.000
_cell.length_b   1.000
_cell.length_c   1.000
_cell.angle_alpha   90.00
_cell.angle_beta   90.00
_cell.angle_gamma   90.00
#
_symmetry.space_group_name_H-M   'P 1'
#
loop_
_entity.id
_entity.type
_entity.pdbx_description
1 polymer ?
#
loop_
_entity_poly.entity_id
_entity_poly.type
_entity_poly.pdbx_seq_one_letter_code
_entity_poly.pdbx_strand_id
1 'polypeptide(L)'
;MAATKTNQQSATSTVAYLLTAPLGYYLWCRIAQVLAPFNNATRQQCRDPAYLASTYDAPAFLPSLLNRVGCVLVQFCSHAINEATPLTLILIGVATAAFTSMSVECARRGGGIGLALYTGILLLGGNIIGAGIMIPLLWIPVYGVCNSMYISRPIQPIRIVGITLAAVFGQCVTPILMLTVPARSMWQHNIIGAFLISPMVYTLLEICVPVIASHFTKGQKQPVSFQQSCDNLRTLWACLGTLFMLMHYILLIRYFGVWNSHWYKDPITHMLVIDISSIIGTMAYWAGIEDGFKRGTLFLLVASLVLGPGAGVAAYAWKREGRIADEQQRLLKKA
;
A
#
# COMPACT_ATOMS: atom_id res chain seq x y z
N MET A 1 -34.91 -9.06 -24.70
CA MET A 1 -34.78 -7.58 -24.66
C MET A 1 -34.34 -7.12 -23.26
N ALA A 2 -33.06 -7.32 -22.90
CA ALA A 2 -32.54 -6.94 -21.57
C ALA A 2 -31.12 -6.32 -21.66
N ALA A 3 -30.89 -5.45 -22.65
CA ALA A 3 -29.55 -4.93 -22.96
C ALA A 3 -29.38 -3.41 -22.77
N THR A 4 -30.38 -2.68 -22.25
CA THR A 4 -30.35 -1.20 -22.20
C THR A 4 -30.03 -0.59 -20.83
N LYS A 5 -29.96 -1.37 -19.75
CA LYS A 5 -29.59 -0.84 -18.40
C LYS A 5 -28.09 -0.72 -18.15
N THR A 6 -27.23 -1.32 -18.97
CA THR A 6 -25.78 -1.36 -18.75
C THR A 6 -25.06 -0.06 -19.10
N ASN A 7 -25.59 0.78 -19.99
CA ASN A 7 -24.87 1.98 -20.46
C ASN A 7 -25.01 3.21 -19.56
N GLN A 8 -26.12 3.39 -18.83
CA GLN A 8 -26.29 4.57 -17.95
C GLN A 8 -25.44 4.51 -16.67
N GLN A 9 -25.03 3.33 -16.23
CA GLN A 9 -24.21 3.16 -15.04
C GLN A 9 -22.73 3.54 -15.27
N SER A 10 -22.31 3.66 -16.54
CA SER A 10 -20.92 3.93 -16.95
C SER A 10 -20.48 5.36 -16.62
N ALA A 11 -21.24 6.38 -17.03
CA ALA A 11 -20.80 7.78 -16.94
C ALA A 11 -20.71 8.30 -15.49
N THR A 12 -21.71 8.01 -14.65
CA THR A 12 -21.70 8.37 -13.22
C THR A 12 -20.58 7.67 -12.46
N SER A 13 -20.22 6.45 -12.86
CA SER A 13 -19.14 5.69 -12.25
C SER A 13 -17.78 6.32 -12.60
N THR A 14 -17.53 6.64 -13.87
CA THR A 14 -16.28 7.30 -14.31
C THR A 14 -16.06 8.65 -13.64
N VAL A 15 -17.10 9.48 -13.51
CA VAL A 15 -16.99 10.78 -12.82
C VAL A 15 -16.63 10.57 -11.35
N ALA A 16 -17.26 9.61 -10.66
CA ALA A 16 -16.92 9.27 -9.28
C ALA A 16 -15.42 8.93 -9.14
N TYR A 17 -14.90 8.08 -10.03
CA TYR A 17 -13.47 7.72 -10.01
C TYR A 17 -12.53 8.91 -10.22
N LEU A 18 -12.91 9.93 -11.00
CA LEU A 18 -12.07 11.10 -11.27
C LEU A 18 -12.05 12.14 -10.14
N LEU A 19 -13.05 12.14 -9.25
CA LEU A 19 -13.15 13.10 -8.15
C LEU A 19 -12.02 12.97 -7.11
N THR A 20 -11.30 11.85 -7.09
CA THR A 20 -10.16 11.66 -6.17
C THR A 20 -8.91 12.41 -6.61
N ALA A 21 -8.76 12.76 -7.89
CA ALA A 21 -7.55 13.40 -8.39
C ALA A 21 -7.35 14.84 -7.86
N PRO A 22 -8.37 15.73 -7.86
CA PRO A 22 -8.23 17.06 -7.25
C PRO A 22 -7.92 17.00 -5.75
N LEU A 23 -8.54 16.07 -5.03
CA LEU A 23 -8.28 15.86 -3.61
C LEU A 23 -6.84 15.39 -3.38
N GLY A 24 -6.36 14.45 -4.20
CA GLY A 24 -4.95 14.01 -4.17
C GLY A 24 -4.01 15.18 -4.37
N TYR A 25 -4.21 15.97 -5.42
CA TYR A 25 -3.39 17.15 -5.69
C TYR A 25 -3.39 18.15 -4.52
N TYR A 26 -4.55 18.42 -3.93
CA TYR A 26 -4.66 19.31 -2.77
C TYR A 26 -3.86 18.78 -1.57
N LEU A 27 -4.02 17.49 -1.22
CA LEU A 27 -3.31 16.86 -0.10
C LEU A 27 -1.80 16.84 -0.35
N TRP A 28 -1.39 16.56 -1.58
CA TRP A 28 0.00 16.62 -2.02
C TRP A 28 0.61 18.01 -1.80
N CYS A 29 -0.05 19.06 -2.29
CA CYS A 29 0.38 20.44 -2.08
C CYS A 29 0.47 20.77 -0.59
N ARG A 30 -0.49 20.31 0.22
CA ARG A 30 -0.48 20.54 1.66
C ARG A 30 0.71 19.86 2.35
N ILE A 31 1.00 18.61 2.02
CA ILE A 31 2.16 17.90 2.56
C ILE A 31 3.46 18.56 2.14
N ALA A 32 3.59 18.91 0.86
CA ALA A 32 4.77 19.59 0.34
C ALA A 32 5.04 20.90 1.10
N GLN A 33 3.99 21.66 1.43
CA GLN A 33 4.09 22.87 2.25
C GLN A 33 4.51 22.56 3.70
N VAL A 34 3.90 21.57 4.34
CA VAL A 34 4.21 21.19 5.73
C VAL A 34 5.65 20.67 5.87
N LEU A 35 6.11 19.88 4.90
CA LEU A 35 7.47 19.33 4.90
C LEU A 35 8.52 20.30 4.36
N ALA A 36 8.14 21.43 3.75
CA ALA A 36 9.09 22.36 3.14
C ALA A 36 10.18 22.84 4.12
N PRO A 37 9.89 23.22 5.39
CA PRO A 37 10.91 23.64 6.33
C PRO A 37 11.93 22.54 6.62
N PHE A 38 11.47 21.32 6.92
CA PHE A 38 12.32 20.15 7.15
C PHE A 38 13.16 19.85 5.91
N ASN A 39 12.52 19.72 4.75
CA ASN A 39 13.20 19.40 3.49
C ASN A 39 14.25 20.44 3.13
N ASN A 40 13.99 21.73 3.34
CA ASN A 40 14.94 22.79 3.01
C ASN A 40 16.17 22.75 3.94
N ALA A 41 15.98 22.55 5.24
CA ALA A 41 17.07 22.41 6.19
C ALA A 41 17.94 21.18 5.88
N THR A 42 17.31 20.02 5.70
CA THR A 42 18.01 18.76 5.40
C THR A 42 18.69 18.80 4.03
N ARG A 43 18.06 19.43 3.02
CA ARG A 43 18.70 19.63 1.69
C ARG A 43 19.95 20.48 1.78
N GLN A 44 20.00 21.47 2.66
CA GLN A 44 21.21 22.28 2.85
C GLN A 44 22.33 21.44 3.46
N GLN A 45 22.03 20.62 4.47
CA GLN A 45 23.00 19.70 5.08
C GLN A 45 23.50 18.65 4.09
N CYS A 46 22.60 18.00 3.34
CA CYS A 46 22.94 16.98 2.35
C CYS A 46 23.71 17.51 1.11
N ARG A 47 24.01 18.82 1.03
CA ARG A 47 24.95 19.36 0.04
C ARG A 47 26.41 19.15 0.45
N ASP A 48 26.68 19.01 1.73
CA ASP A 48 28.02 18.73 2.26
C ASP A 48 28.35 17.24 2.03
N PRO A 49 29.42 16.92 1.26
CA PRO A 49 29.86 15.54 1.05
C PRO A 49 30.21 14.80 2.35
N ALA A 50 30.73 15.50 3.35
CA ALA A 50 31.09 14.90 4.64
C ALA A 50 29.83 14.46 5.40
N TYR A 51 28.80 15.31 5.40
CA TYR A 51 27.50 14.99 5.99
C TYR A 51 26.78 13.85 5.25
N LEU A 52 26.89 13.83 3.91
CA LEU A 52 26.32 12.75 3.10
C LEU A 52 26.95 11.40 3.47
N ALA A 53 28.30 11.35 3.52
CA ALA A 53 29.05 10.15 3.85
C ALA A 53 28.81 9.67 5.29
N SER A 54 28.50 10.58 6.22
CA SER A 54 28.15 10.22 7.60
C SER A 54 26.66 9.87 7.79
N THR A 55 25.82 10.09 6.78
CA THR A 55 24.39 9.75 6.85
C THR A 55 24.15 8.31 6.39
N TYR A 56 24.73 7.87 5.28
CA TYR A 56 24.63 6.46 4.85
C TYR A 56 25.73 6.12 3.84
N ASP A 57 26.06 4.83 3.74
CA ASP A 57 27.03 4.33 2.76
C ASP A 57 26.38 4.34 1.37
N ALA A 58 26.43 5.49 0.72
CA ALA A 58 25.87 5.66 -0.62
C ALA A 58 26.56 4.68 -1.59
N PRO A 59 25.81 3.82 -2.30
CA PRO A 59 26.38 3.00 -3.35
C PRO A 59 27.09 3.89 -4.38
N ALA A 60 28.36 3.60 -4.67
CA ALA A 60 29.20 4.41 -5.55
C ALA A 60 28.61 4.60 -6.97
N PHE A 61 27.67 3.75 -7.39
CA PHE A 61 27.02 3.81 -8.69
C PHE A 61 25.83 4.78 -8.76
N LEU A 62 25.33 5.31 -7.64
CA LEU A 62 24.22 6.24 -7.68
C LEU A 62 24.67 7.64 -8.13
N PRO A 63 23.97 8.25 -9.11
CA PRO A 63 24.16 9.65 -9.48
C PRO A 63 24.09 10.58 -8.26
N SER A 64 24.90 11.65 -8.28
CA SER A 64 24.98 12.64 -7.19
C SER A 64 23.62 13.24 -6.80
N LEU A 65 22.71 13.41 -7.76
CA LEU A 65 21.34 13.86 -7.51
C LEU A 65 20.55 12.84 -6.68
N LEU A 66 20.61 11.55 -7.04
CA LEU A 66 19.90 10.49 -6.32
C LEU A 66 20.47 10.32 -4.91
N ASN A 67 21.78 10.54 -4.72
CA ASN A 67 22.38 10.54 -3.38
C ASN A 67 21.86 11.67 -2.49
N ARG A 68 21.65 12.86 -3.04
CA ARG A 68 21.08 14.00 -2.28
C ARG A 68 19.62 13.75 -1.90
N VAL A 69 18.83 13.22 -2.84
CA VAL A 69 17.43 12.85 -2.55
C VAL A 69 17.38 11.72 -1.52
N GLY A 70 18.22 10.70 -1.68
CA GLY A 70 18.38 9.60 -0.74
C GLY A 70 18.73 10.08 0.66
N CYS A 71 19.69 10.99 0.80
CA CYS A 71 20.06 11.60 2.09
C CYS A 71 18.87 12.26 2.80
N VAL A 72 18.08 13.08 2.08
CA VAL A 72 16.90 13.74 2.66
C VAL A 72 15.86 12.71 3.11
N LEU A 73 15.62 11.68 2.29
CA LEU A 73 14.66 10.63 2.61
C LEU A 73 15.12 9.75 3.77
N VAL A 74 16.40 9.40 3.82
CA VAL A 74 16.97 8.61 4.93
C VAL A 74 16.82 9.36 6.24
N GLN A 75 17.12 10.66 6.24
CA GLN A 75 16.94 11.52 7.42
C GLN A 75 15.46 11.65 7.81
N PHE A 76 14.56 11.84 6.84
CA PHE A 76 13.12 11.86 7.08
C PHE A 76 12.62 10.56 7.71
N CYS A 77 12.93 9.41 7.11
CA CYS A 77 12.53 8.10 7.59
C CYS A 77 13.19 7.76 8.93
N SER A 78 14.43 8.20 9.17
CA SER A 78 15.11 8.03 10.46
C SER A 78 14.42 8.84 11.55
N HIS A 79 14.02 10.08 11.27
CA HIS A 79 13.22 10.86 12.22
C HIS A 79 11.85 10.22 12.45
N ALA A 80 11.16 9.81 11.39
CA ALA A 80 9.86 9.15 11.48
C ALA A 80 9.93 7.88 12.34
N ILE A 81 10.89 6.98 12.08
CA ILE A 81 10.98 5.71 12.81
C ILE A 81 11.40 5.88 14.27
N ASN A 82 12.19 6.92 14.60
CA ASN A 82 12.70 7.11 15.97
C ASN A 82 11.79 8.00 16.82
N GLU A 83 11.17 9.04 16.24
CA GLU A 83 10.36 10.01 16.97
C GLU A 83 8.85 9.76 16.81
N ALA A 84 8.43 9.13 15.70
CA ALA A 84 7.02 8.88 15.37
C ALA A 84 6.76 7.39 15.07
N THR A 85 7.53 6.49 15.70
CA THR A 85 7.50 5.03 15.46
C THR A 85 6.10 4.44 15.33
N PRO A 86 5.13 4.73 16.24
CA PRO A 86 3.82 4.12 16.17
C PRO A 86 3.06 4.48 14.89
N LEU A 87 3.13 5.76 14.49
CA LEU A 87 2.49 6.25 13.28
C LEU A 87 3.17 5.69 12.04
N THR A 88 4.51 5.62 12.02
CA THR A 88 5.24 5.00 10.91
C THR A 88 4.83 3.55 10.70
N LEU A 89 4.71 2.77 11.78
CA LEU A 89 4.30 1.36 11.68
C LEU A 89 2.83 1.20 11.29
N ILE A 90 1.93 2.04 11.82
CA ILE A 90 0.53 2.07 11.38
C ILE A 90 0.45 2.40 9.88
N LEU A 91 1.23 3.39 9.42
CA LEU A 91 1.30 3.78 8.01
C LEU A 91 1.78 2.62 7.14
N ILE A 92 2.84 1.92 7.54
CA ILE A 92 3.33 0.73 6.82
C ILE A 92 2.23 -0.33 6.73
N GLY A 93 1.53 -0.62 7.82
CA GLY A 93 0.46 -1.63 7.83
C GLY A 93 -0.69 -1.27 6.87
N VAL A 94 -1.18 -0.02 6.92
CA VAL A 94 -2.26 0.42 6.04
C VAL A 94 -1.83 0.52 4.59
N ALA A 95 -0.62 1.01 4.32
CA ALA A 95 -0.05 1.07 2.97
C ALA A 95 0.11 -0.34 2.38
N THR A 96 0.65 -1.29 3.16
CA THR A 96 0.80 -2.69 2.73
C THR A 96 -0.55 -3.32 2.38
N ALA A 97 -1.57 -3.14 3.22
CA ALA A 97 -2.91 -3.66 2.95
C ALA A 97 -3.54 -3.02 1.68
N ALA A 98 -3.33 -1.71 1.48
CA ALA A 98 -3.79 -1.01 0.30
C ALA A 98 -3.08 -1.51 -0.97
N PHE A 99 -1.74 -1.58 -0.98
CA PHE A 99 -0.97 -2.07 -2.13
C PHE A 99 -1.26 -3.52 -2.47
N THR A 100 -1.41 -4.37 -1.45
CA THR A 100 -1.84 -5.77 -1.64
C THR A 100 -3.20 -5.81 -2.34
N SER A 101 -4.13 -4.91 -1.95
CA SER A 101 -5.46 -4.85 -2.55
C SER A 101 -5.35 -4.43 -4.02
N MET A 102 -4.52 -3.44 -4.32
CA MET A 102 -4.24 -3.00 -5.70
C MET A 102 -3.67 -4.15 -6.54
N SER A 103 -2.64 -4.87 -6.05
CA SER A 103 -2.05 -6.02 -6.76
C SER A 103 -3.07 -7.14 -7.00
N VAL A 104 -3.93 -7.45 -6.00
CA VAL A 104 -4.99 -8.46 -6.13
C VAL A 104 -6.01 -8.04 -7.19
N GLU A 105 -6.48 -6.79 -7.18
CA GLU A 105 -7.40 -6.28 -8.20
C GLU A 105 -6.79 -6.30 -9.60
N CYS A 106 -5.51 -5.89 -9.71
CA CYS A 106 -4.76 -5.93 -10.96
C CYS A 106 -4.66 -7.37 -11.49
N ALA A 107 -4.35 -8.33 -10.61
CA ALA A 107 -4.27 -9.73 -10.94
C ALA A 107 -5.63 -10.34 -11.35
N ARG A 108 -6.71 -10.01 -10.65
CA ARG A 108 -8.08 -10.48 -10.94
C ARG A 108 -8.56 -10.04 -12.33
N ARG A 109 -8.10 -8.88 -12.79
CA ARG A 109 -8.40 -8.35 -14.13
C ARG A 109 -7.52 -8.96 -15.22
N GLY A 110 -6.66 -9.92 -14.89
CA GLY A 110 -5.69 -10.47 -15.84
C GLY A 110 -4.61 -9.46 -16.24
N GLY A 111 -4.35 -8.46 -15.40
CA GLY A 111 -3.26 -7.52 -15.60
C GLY A 111 -1.94 -8.26 -15.73
N GLY A 112 -1.27 -8.05 -16.86
CA GLY A 112 0.05 -8.61 -17.12
C GLY A 112 1.15 -7.86 -16.39
N ILE A 113 2.38 -8.05 -16.84
CA ILE A 113 3.59 -7.42 -16.30
C ILE A 113 3.45 -5.90 -16.24
N GLY A 114 2.86 -5.26 -17.26
CA GLY A 114 2.71 -3.80 -17.31
C GLY A 114 1.91 -3.21 -16.14
N LEU A 115 0.85 -3.88 -15.69
CA LEU A 115 0.04 -3.40 -14.57
C LEU A 115 0.72 -3.66 -13.22
N ALA A 116 1.47 -4.76 -13.09
CA ALA A 116 2.32 -5.00 -11.92
C ALA A 116 3.45 -3.95 -11.82
N LEU A 117 4.09 -3.62 -12.95
CA LEU A 117 5.08 -2.55 -13.03
C LEU A 117 4.46 -1.19 -12.67
N TYR A 118 3.22 -0.93 -13.10
CA TYR A 118 2.51 0.29 -12.72
C TYR A 118 2.32 0.38 -11.20
N THR A 119 1.88 -0.71 -10.55
CA THR A 119 1.83 -0.79 -9.08
C THR A 119 3.22 -0.53 -8.48
N GLY A 120 4.27 -1.14 -9.02
CA GLY A 120 5.65 -0.91 -8.58
C GLY A 120 6.13 0.54 -8.68
N ILE A 121 5.87 1.19 -9.81
CA ILE A 121 6.19 2.61 -10.05
C ILE A 121 5.42 3.49 -9.06
N LEU A 122 4.15 3.16 -8.84
CA LEU A 122 3.34 3.85 -7.85
C LEU A 122 3.95 3.71 -6.45
N LEU A 123 4.24 2.49 -5.97
CA LEU A 123 4.90 2.29 -4.68
C LEU A 123 6.24 3.03 -4.58
N LEU A 124 7.04 3.01 -5.65
CA LEU A 124 8.31 3.72 -5.71
C LEU A 124 8.13 5.24 -5.57
N GLY A 125 7.14 5.80 -6.28
CA GLY A 125 6.74 7.20 -6.12
C GLY A 125 6.31 7.51 -4.69
N GLY A 126 5.70 6.56 -3.99
CA GLY A 126 5.25 6.73 -2.61
C GLY A 126 6.40 6.89 -1.65
N ASN A 127 7.37 6.00 -1.78
CA ASN A 127 8.56 5.97 -0.94
C ASN A 127 9.53 7.13 -1.26
N ILE A 128 9.70 7.49 -2.53
CA ILE A 128 10.65 8.55 -2.93
C ILE A 128 10.08 9.94 -2.71
N ILE A 129 8.81 10.15 -3.04
CA ILE A 129 8.24 11.49 -3.06
C ILE A 129 7.57 11.80 -1.70
N GLY A 130 7.55 10.84 -0.75
CA GLY A 130 6.76 10.95 0.47
C GLY A 130 5.27 11.09 0.14
N ALA A 131 4.85 10.46 -0.96
CA ALA A 131 3.55 10.64 -1.59
C ALA A 131 2.65 9.43 -1.36
N GLY A 132 2.72 8.80 -0.18
CA GLY A 132 1.92 7.62 0.17
C GLY A 132 0.43 7.82 -0.11
N ILE A 133 -0.06 9.07 0.02
CA ILE A 133 -1.42 9.52 -0.27
C ILE A 133 -1.79 9.53 -1.75
N MET A 134 -0.88 10.02 -2.59
CA MET A 134 -1.20 10.23 -4.00
C MET A 134 -1.51 8.92 -4.69
N ILE A 135 -0.90 7.83 -4.23
CA ILE A 135 -0.95 6.58 -4.95
C ILE A 135 -2.31 5.91 -4.88
N PRO A 136 -2.92 5.67 -3.69
CA PRO A 136 -4.29 5.18 -3.66
C PRO A 136 -5.25 6.10 -4.41
N LEU A 137 -5.09 7.42 -4.29
CA LEU A 137 -5.99 8.39 -4.91
C LEU A 137 -5.88 8.42 -6.44
N LEU A 138 -4.68 8.20 -6.98
CA LEU A 138 -4.42 8.08 -8.42
C LEU A 138 -4.76 6.67 -8.95
N TRP A 139 -4.68 5.65 -8.10
CA TRP A 139 -5.04 4.28 -8.46
C TRP A 139 -6.55 4.15 -8.71
N ILE A 140 -7.41 4.82 -7.94
CA ILE A 140 -8.87 4.75 -8.11
C ILE A 140 -9.35 5.16 -9.53
N PRO A 141 -8.91 6.28 -10.12
CA PRO A 141 -9.17 6.62 -11.52
C PRO A 141 -8.79 5.50 -12.49
N VAL A 142 -7.57 4.97 -12.36
CA VAL A 142 -7.07 3.89 -13.22
C VAL A 142 -7.89 2.62 -13.02
N TYR A 143 -8.21 2.30 -11.77
CA TYR A 143 -9.07 1.19 -11.41
C TYR A 143 -10.44 1.31 -12.07
N GLY A 144 -11.05 2.49 -12.06
CA GLY A 144 -12.35 2.76 -12.64
C GLY A 144 -12.40 2.67 -14.16
N VAL A 145 -11.44 3.29 -14.84
CA VAL A 145 -11.32 3.23 -16.31
C VAL A 145 -11.12 1.79 -16.78
N CYS A 146 -10.34 1.00 -16.03
CA CYS A 146 -10.17 -0.41 -16.31
C CYS A 146 -11.34 -1.29 -15.84
N ASN A 147 -12.35 -0.78 -15.13
CA ASN A 147 -13.42 -1.63 -14.58
C ASN A 147 -14.51 -1.97 -15.61
N SER A 148 -14.82 -1.04 -16.52
CA SER A 148 -15.97 -1.13 -17.42
C SER A 148 -15.89 -2.25 -18.47
N MET A 149 -14.72 -2.86 -18.66
CA MET A 149 -14.47 -3.86 -19.71
C MET A 149 -14.11 -5.26 -19.20
N TYR A 150 -14.10 -5.51 -17.89
CA TYR A 150 -13.46 -6.71 -17.34
C TYR A 150 -14.41 -7.69 -16.64
N ILE A 151 -14.26 -8.96 -17.02
CA ILE A 151 -14.83 -10.11 -16.33
C ILE A 151 -13.84 -10.55 -15.26
N SER A 152 -14.30 -10.67 -14.02
CA SER A 152 -13.49 -11.18 -12.90
C SER A 152 -12.95 -12.58 -13.20
N ARG A 153 -11.64 -12.77 -13.05
CA ARG A 153 -10.98 -14.07 -13.27
C ARG A 153 -10.44 -14.64 -11.96
N PRO A 154 -10.42 -15.97 -11.82
CA PRO A 154 -9.71 -16.59 -10.71
C PRO A 154 -8.23 -16.22 -10.78
N ILE A 155 -7.66 -15.80 -9.65
CA ILE A 155 -6.22 -15.56 -9.51
C ILE A 155 -5.55 -16.90 -9.23
N GLN A 156 -4.49 -17.20 -9.98
CA GLN A 156 -3.71 -18.41 -9.76
C GLN A 156 -3.06 -18.39 -8.36
N PRO A 157 -3.05 -19.52 -7.61
CA PRO A 157 -2.49 -19.58 -6.27
C PRO A 157 -1.05 -19.07 -6.20
N ILE A 158 -0.25 -19.35 -7.22
CA ILE A 158 1.14 -18.91 -7.26
C ILE A 158 1.30 -17.39 -7.33
N ARG A 159 0.37 -16.70 -7.98
CA ARG A 159 0.35 -15.24 -8.02
C ARG A 159 -0.08 -14.66 -6.68
N ILE A 160 -1.01 -15.31 -5.99
CA ILE A 160 -1.37 -14.95 -4.61
C ILE A 160 -0.12 -15.07 -3.72
N VAL A 161 0.63 -16.17 -3.82
CA VAL A 161 1.90 -16.35 -3.09
C VAL A 161 2.91 -15.25 -3.42
N GLY A 162 3.09 -14.91 -4.70
CA GLY A 162 3.96 -13.81 -5.11
C GLY A 162 3.57 -12.46 -4.47
N ILE A 163 2.27 -12.14 -4.46
CA ILE A 163 1.74 -10.95 -3.79
C ILE A 163 1.97 -11.00 -2.27
N THR A 164 1.74 -12.15 -1.64
CA THR A 164 1.99 -12.33 -0.21
C THR A 164 3.46 -12.11 0.15
N LEU A 165 4.38 -12.71 -0.60
CA LEU A 165 5.82 -12.54 -0.40
C LEU A 165 6.23 -11.09 -0.65
N ALA A 166 5.69 -10.45 -1.68
CA ALA A 166 5.91 -9.04 -1.95
C ALA A 166 5.47 -8.15 -0.77
N ALA A 167 4.28 -8.39 -0.20
CA ALA A 167 3.78 -7.65 0.95
C ALA A 167 4.65 -7.85 2.21
N VAL A 168 5.04 -9.09 2.51
CA VAL A 168 5.85 -9.40 3.70
C VAL A 168 7.28 -8.87 3.55
N PHE A 169 7.98 -9.25 2.48
CA PHE A 169 9.40 -8.91 2.30
C PHE A 169 9.60 -7.47 1.82
N GLY A 170 8.70 -6.96 0.99
CA GLY A 170 8.78 -5.60 0.46
C GLY A 170 8.36 -4.53 1.45
N GLN A 171 7.52 -4.83 2.44
CA GLN A 171 6.97 -3.80 3.34
C GLN A 171 7.11 -4.12 4.84
N CYS A 172 7.10 -5.38 5.26
CA CYS A 172 7.10 -5.71 6.71
C CYS A 172 8.50 -5.99 7.27
N VAL A 173 9.36 -6.68 6.51
CA VAL A 173 10.69 -7.10 7.00
C VAL A 173 11.58 -5.89 7.29
N THR A 174 11.64 -4.91 6.39
CA THR A 174 12.58 -3.80 6.54
C THR A 174 12.28 -2.93 7.77
N PRO A 175 11.02 -2.55 8.05
CA PRO A 175 10.70 -1.82 9.28
C PRO A 175 11.02 -2.60 10.55
N ILE A 176 10.79 -3.93 10.58
CA ILE A 176 11.21 -4.75 11.72
C ILE A 176 12.72 -4.66 11.91
N LEU A 177 13.50 -4.78 10.83
CA LEU A 177 14.96 -4.63 10.90
C LEU A 177 15.37 -3.23 11.41
N MET A 178 14.70 -2.16 10.96
CA MET A 178 14.96 -0.79 11.43
C MET A 178 14.75 -0.61 12.94
N LEU A 179 13.82 -1.37 13.54
CA LEU A 179 13.54 -1.33 14.98
C LEU A 179 14.50 -2.18 15.81
N THR A 180 15.17 -3.16 15.19
CA THR A 180 16.11 -4.06 15.89
C THR A 180 17.53 -3.52 15.99
N VAL A 181 17.86 -2.50 15.20
CA VAL A 181 19.19 -1.87 15.21
C VAL A 181 19.20 -0.61 16.09
N PRO A 182 20.37 -0.19 16.61
CA PRO A 182 20.47 1.03 17.41
C PRO A 182 19.97 2.26 16.65
N ALA A 183 19.16 3.08 17.33
CA ALA A 183 18.60 4.31 16.76
C ALA A 183 19.71 5.24 16.26
N ARG A 184 19.50 5.81 15.06
CA ARG A 184 20.41 6.75 14.39
C ARG A 184 21.82 6.20 14.12
N SER A 185 21.98 4.88 14.12
CA SER A 185 23.22 4.24 13.67
C SER A 185 23.32 4.21 12.14
N MET A 186 24.55 4.12 11.61
CA MET A 186 24.80 3.91 10.17
C MET A 186 24.07 2.68 9.63
N TRP A 187 23.96 1.62 10.43
CA TRP A 187 23.18 0.43 10.07
C TRP A 187 21.70 0.75 9.86
N GLN A 188 21.08 1.53 10.75
CA GLN A 188 19.69 1.95 10.59
C GLN A 188 19.52 2.78 9.32
N HIS A 189 20.42 3.72 9.06
CA HIS A 189 20.37 4.55 7.86
C HIS A 189 20.57 3.75 6.57
N ASN A 190 21.47 2.78 6.55
CA ASN A 190 21.67 1.88 5.41
C ASN A 190 20.43 0.99 5.16
N ILE A 191 19.80 0.47 6.22
CA ILE A 191 18.54 -0.29 6.12
C ILE A 191 17.41 0.61 5.58
N ILE A 192 17.33 1.86 6.02
CA ILE A 192 16.37 2.85 5.50
C ILE A 192 16.66 3.14 4.02
N GLY A 193 17.92 3.32 3.63
CA GLY A 193 18.30 3.49 2.22
C GLY A 193 17.86 2.31 1.37
N ALA A 194 18.04 1.08 1.85
CA ALA A 194 17.56 -0.13 1.19
C ALA A 194 16.01 -0.19 1.12
N PHE A 195 15.31 0.29 2.15
CA PHE A 195 13.85 0.37 2.16
C PHE A 195 13.28 1.29 1.07
N LEU A 196 14.00 2.36 0.70
CA LEU A 196 13.56 3.22 -0.40
C LEU A 196 13.47 2.47 -1.75
N ILE A 197 14.20 1.36 -1.88
CA ILE A 197 14.20 0.47 -3.06
C ILE A 197 13.21 -0.70 -2.88
N SER A 198 12.63 -0.88 -1.69
CA SER A 198 11.69 -1.98 -1.40
C SER A 198 10.49 -2.09 -2.35
N PRO A 199 9.95 -1.00 -2.96
CA PRO A 199 8.95 -1.10 -4.02
C PRO A 199 9.41 -1.91 -5.24
N MET A 200 10.69 -1.82 -5.60
CA MET A 200 11.26 -2.62 -6.67
C MET A 200 11.30 -4.10 -6.27
N VAL A 201 11.65 -4.40 -5.01
CA VAL A 201 11.63 -5.76 -4.46
C VAL A 201 10.21 -6.33 -4.45
N TYR A 202 9.22 -5.53 -4.02
CA TYR A 202 7.81 -5.90 -4.06
C TYR A 202 7.39 -6.31 -5.47
N THR A 203 7.69 -5.47 -6.45
CA THR A 203 7.35 -5.70 -7.87
C THR A 203 8.08 -6.91 -8.44
N LEU A 204 9.36 -7.06 -8.09
CA LEU A 204 10.17 -8.19 -8.51
C LEU A 204 9.59 -9.51 -7.97
N LEU A 205 9.19 -9.56 -6.70
CA LEU A 205 8.56 -10.75 -6.12
C LEU A 205 7.21 -11.04 -6.76
N GLU A 206 6.38 -10.02 -7.00
CA GLU A 206 5.08 -10.19 -7.66
C GLU A 206 5.22 -10.78 -9.08
N ILE A 207 6.26 -10.39 -9.82
CA ILE A 207 6.49 -10.84 -11.21
C ILE A 207 7.29 -12.14 -11.28
N CYS A 208 8.41 -12.22 -10.57
CA CYS A 208 9.36 -13.33 -10.71
C CYS A 208 8.85 -14.61 -10.06
N VAL A 209 8.14 -14.55 -8.93
CA VAL A 209 7.65 -15.76 -8.25
C VAL A 209 6.72 -16.58 -9.17
N PRO A 210 5.69 -15.99 -9.80
CA PRO A 210 4.86 -16.71 -10.77
C PRO A 210 5.65 -17.23 -11.97
N VAL A 211 6.59 -16.45 -12.51
CA VAL A 211 7.40 -16.87 -13.66
C VAL A 211 8.24 -18.09 -13.29
N ILE A 212 9.02 -18.02 -12.21
CA ILE A 212 9.88 -19.10 -11.73
C ILE A 212 9.06 -20.36 -11.47
N ALA A 213 7.98 -20.25 -10.73
CA ALA A 213 7.12 -21.39 -10.43
C ALA A 213 6.45 -21.99 -11.67
N SER A 214 6.08 -21.17 -12.66
CA SER A 214 5.53 -21.68 -13.92
C SER A 214 6.51 -22.57 -14.69
N HIS A 215 7.83 -22.37 -14.51
CA HIS A 215 8.85 -23.27 -15.06
C HIS A 215 8.85 -24.65 -14.41
N PHE A 216 8.56 -24.71 -13.11
CA PHE A 216 8.49 -25.97 -12.36
C PHE A 216 7.15 -26.72 -12.56
N THR A 217 6.09 -26.01 -12.95
CA THR A 217 4.74 -26.60 -13.09
C THR A 217 4.29 -26.78 -14.55
N LYS A 218 5.20 -26.77 -15.54
CA LYS A 218 4.86 -26.80 -16.98
C LYS A 218 3.93 -27.94 -17.43
N GLY A 219 3.80 -29.01 -16.66
CA GLY A 219 2.88 -30.13 -16.94
C GLY A 219 1.55 -30.14 -16.17
N GLN A 220 1.37 -29.29 -15.16
CA GLN A 220 0.21 -29.31 -14.27
C GLN A 220 -0.68 -28.07 -14.48
N LYS A 221 -1.37 -28.02 -15.62
CA LYS A 221 -2.42 -27.02 -15.85
C LYS A 221 -3.72 -27.49 -15.20
N GLN A 222 -3.79 -27.46 -13.87
CA GLN A 222 -5.07 -27.65 -13.21
C GLN A 222 -5.93 -26.37 -13.37
N PRO A 223 -7.18 -26.49 -13.84
CA PRO A 223 -8.10 -25.37 -13.83
C PRO A 223 -8.33 -24.93 -12.38
N VAL A 224 -7.96 -23.70 -12.05
CA VAL A 224 -8.17 -23.15 -10.71
C VAL A 224 -9.63 -22.76 -10.60
N SER A 225 -10.34 -23.37 -9.65
CA SER A 225 -11.72 -22.99 -9.37
C SER A 225 -11.78 -21.57 -8.78
N PHE A 226 -12.84 -20.84 -9.11
CA PHE A 226 -13.04 -19.49 -8.59
C PHE A 226 -13.13 -19.47 -7.06
N GLN A 227 -13.80 -20.47 -6.50
CA GLN A 227 -13.93 -20.67 -5.06
C GLN A 227 -12.55 -20.81 -4.38
N GLN A 228 -11.71 -21.71 -4.89
CA GLN A 228 -10.37 -21.94 -4.34
C GLN A 228 -9.50 -20.66 -4.40
N SER A 229 -9.63 -19.87 -5.47
CA SER A 229 -8.94 -18.58 -5.57
C SER A 229 -9.37 -17.62 -4.45
N CYS A 230 -10.68 -17.49 -4.21
CA CYS A 230 -11.22 -16.64 -3.16
C CYS A 230 -10.82 -17.12 -1.76
N ASP A 231 -10.83 -18.42 -1.51
CA ASP A 231 -10.45 -18.98 -0.21
C ASP A 231 -8.95 -18.75 0.10
N ASN A 232 -8.09 -18.85 -0.92
CA ASN A 232 -6.67 -18.50 -0.79
C ASN A 232 -6.48 -17.00 -0.50
N LEU A 233 -7.22 -16.12 -1.18
CA LEU A 233 -7.19 -14.68 -0.91
C LEU A 233 -7.70 -14.35 0.49
N ARG A 234 -8.77 -15.01 0.95
CA ARG A 234 -9.26 -14.87 2.33
C ARG A 234 -8.19 -15.29 3.34
N THR A 235 -7.45 -16.35 3.06
CA THR A 235 -6.35 -16.78 3.93
C THR A 235 -5.25 -15.71 3.99
N LEU A 236 -4.85 -15.15 2.84
CA LEU A 236 -3.93 -14.03 2.77
C LEU A 236 -4.41 -12.84 3.62
N TRP A 237 -5.67 -12.42 3.45
CA TRP A 237 -6.24 -11.29 4.19
C TRP A 237 -6.35 -11.54 5.69
N ALA A 238 -6.69 -12.77 6.10
CA ALA A 238 -6.71 -13.14 7.51
C ALA A 238 -5.30 -13.07 8.13
N CYS A 239 -4.28 -13.55 7.41
CA CYS A 239 -2.88 -13.46 7.86
C CYS A 239 -2.41 -12.00 8.01
N LEU A 240 -2.60 -11.18 6.97
CA LEU A 240 -2.21 -9.75 7.02
C LEU A 240 -3.02 -8.98 8.06
N GLY A 241 -4.33 -9.22 8.15
CA GLY A 241 -5.20 -8.59 9.13
C GLY A 241 -4.77 -8.91 10.56
N THR A 242 -4.45 -10.18 10.84
CA THR A 242 -3.95 -10.60 12.17
C THR A 242 -2.62 -9.94 12.48
N LEU A 243 -1.68 -9.92 11.53
CA LEU A 243 -0.38 -9.28 11.71
C LEU A 243 -0.52 -7.78 12.05
N PHE A 244 -1.32 -7.04 11.28
CA PHE A 244 -1.51 -5.60 11.50
C PHE A 244 -2.32 -5.29 12.74
N MET A 245 -3.27 -6.15 13.11
CA MET A 245 -4.02 -6.03 14.35
C MET A 245 -3.10 -6.20 15.56
N LEU A 246 -2.27 -7.25 15.57
CA LEU A 246 -1.28 -7.47 16.64
C LEU A 246 -0.32 -6.29 16.75
N MET A 247 0.21 -5.82 15.62
CA MET A 247 1.08 -4.65 15.57
C MET A 247 0.36 -3.41 16.16
N HIS A 248 -0.89 -3.16 15.75
CA HIS A 248 -1.67 -2.03 16.26
C HIS A 248 -1.88 -2.09 17.78
N TYR A 249 -2.29 -3.24 18.32
CA TYR A 249 -2.50 -3.40 19.75
C TYR A 249 -1.21 -3.31 20.57
N ILE A 250 -0.10 -3.87 20.08
CA ILE A 250 1.22 -3.72 20.73
C ILE A 250 1.60 -2.23 20.80
N LEU A 251 1.38 -1.48 19.73
CA LEU A 251 1.67 -0.05 19.69
C LEU A 251 0.71 0.74 20.58
N LEU A 252 -0.58 0.39 20.58
CA LEU A 252 -1.56 1.03 21.44
C LEU A 252 -1.16 0.83 22.90
N ILE A 253 -0.86 -0.39 23.35
CA ILE A 253 -0.43 -0.67 24.73
C ILE A 253 0.86 0.08 25.08
N ARG A 254 1.87 0.06 24.20
CA ARG A 254 3.18 0.66 24.47
C ARG A 254 3.17 2.19 24.47
N TYR A 255 2.28 2.80 23.69
CA TYR A 255 2.28 4.25 23.46
C TYR A 255 0.99 4.96 23.90
N PHE A 256 0.04 4.26 24.54
CA PHE A 256 -1.21 4.83 25.06
C PHE A 256 -1.00 6.07 25.92
N GLY A 257 0.09 6.11 26.71
CA GLY A 257 0.46 7.22 27.59
C GLY A 257 1.42 8.25 27.00
N VAL A 258 2.00 7.98 25.82
CA VAL A 258 3.03 8.83 25.18
C VAL A 258 2.45 9.67 24.04
N TRP A 259 1.13 9.60 23.81
CA TRP A 259 0.44 10.44 22.82
C TRP A 259 0.41 11.90 23.31
N ASN A 260 1.56 12.54 23.17
CA ASN A 260 1.83 13.87 23.67
C ASN A 260 0.93 14.87 22.94
N SER A 261 0.43 15.89 23.65
CA SER A 261 -0.52 16.90 23.14
C SER A 261 0.07 17.82 22.05
N HIS A 262 1.22 17.48 21.47
CA HIS A 262 2.00 18.31 20.55
C HIS A 262 2.42 17.60 19.26
N TRP A 263 1.86 16.42 18.95
CA TRP A 263 2.17 15.68 17.71
C TRP A 263 1.93 16.50 16.44
N TYR A 264 1.03 17.50 16.47
CA TYR A 264 0.77 18.40 15.33
C TYR A 264 1.87 19.46 15.11
N LYS A 265 2.80 19.66 16.05
CA LYS A 265 3.90 20.62 15.91
C LYS A 265 5.08 20.06 15.11
N ASP A 266 5.27 18.74 15.15
CA ASP A 266 6.29 18.07 14.35
C ASP A 266 5.75 17.86 12.91
N PRO A 267 6.39 18.43 11.88
CA PRO A 267 5.88 18.38 10.51
C PRO A 267 5.84 16.95 9.96
N ILE A 268 6.74 16.07 10.40
CA ILE A 268 6.80 14.67 9.98
C ILE A 268 5.61 13.90 10.55
N THR A 269 5.40 14.02 11.86
CA THR A 269 4.25 13.42 12.54
C THR A 269 2.92 13.90 11.96
N HIS A 270 2.78 15.21 11.68
CA HIS A 270 1.60 15.76 11.03
C HIS A 270 1.38 15.15 9.64
N MET A 271 2.43 15.05 8.82
CA MET A 271 2.37 14.42 7.51
C MET A 271 1.93 12.95 7.62
N LEU A 272 2.51 12.16 8.54
CA LEU A 272 2.15 10.75 8.72
C LEU A 272 0.65 10.57 9.04
N VAL A 273 0.06 11.46 9.85
CA VAL A 273 -1.38 11.42 10.17
C VAL A 273 -2.23 11.74 8.94
N ILE A 274 -1.84 12.74 8.15
CA ILE A 274 -2.52 13.03 6.87
C ILE A 274 -2.39 11.83 5.93
N ASP A 275 -1.23 11.18 5.88
CA ASP A 275 -0.96 9.99 5.06
C ASP A 275 -1.88 8.84 5.41
N ILE A 276 -1.90 8.45 6.68
CA ILE A 276 -2.78 7.39 7.19
C ILE A 276 -4.24 7.72 6.90
N SER A 277 -4.69 8.93 7.23
CA SER A 277 -6.07 9.36 7.06
C SER A 277 -6.50 9.29 5.59
N SER A 278 -5.61 9.68 4.69
CA SER A 278 -5.92 9.71 3.26
C SER A 278 -5.90 8.32 2.64
N ILE A 279 -4.99 7.43 3.04
CA ILE A 279 -5.02 6.03 2.60
C ILE A 279 -6.32 5.36 3.08
N ILE A 280 -6.68 5.51 4.35
CA ILE A 280 -7.94 4.96 4.89
C ILE A 280 -9.15 5.55 4.15
N GLY A 281 -9.20 6.88 3.99
CA GLY A 281 -10.29 7.56 3.29
C GLY A 281 -10.42 7.07 1.84
N THR A 282 -9.30 6.86 1.16
CA THR A 282 -9.28 6.33 -0.20
C THR A 282 -9.79 4.90 -0.27
N MET A 283 -9.33 4.02 0.63
CA MET A 283 -9.82 2.65 0.69
C MET A 283 -11.29 2.58 1.09
N ALA A 284 -11.75 3.47 1.98
CA ALA A 284 -13.16 3.60 2.36
C ALA A 284 -14.03 4.09 1.19
N TYR A 285 -13.49 4.98 0.35
CA TYR A 285 -14.12 5.45 -0.87
C TYR A 285 -14.23 4.33 -1.91
N TRP A 286 -13.13 3.60 -2.16
CA TRP A 286 -13.13 2.40 -3.01
C TRP A 286 -14.15 1.36 -2.51
N ALA A 287 -14.17 1.08 -1.20
CA ALA A 287 -15.15 0.19 -0.61
C ALA A 287 -16.59 0.67 -0.80
N GLY A 288 -16.81 1.99 -0.76
CA GLY A 288 -18.11 2.61 -1.02
C GLY A 288 -18.57 2.47 -2.47
N ILE A 289 -17.65 2.54 -3.43
CA ILE A 289 -17.95 2.31 -4.84
C ILE A 289 -18.33 0.85 -5.08
N GLU A 290 -17.59 -0.09 -4.48
CA GLU A 290 -17.78 -1.52 -4.69
C GLU A 290 -19.02 -2.09 -3.97
N ASP A 291 -19.20 -1.74 -2.70
CA ASP A 291 -20.20 -2.37 -1.82
C ASP A 291 -21.26 -1.38 -1.28
N GLY A 292 -21.17 -0.10 -1.66
CA GLY A 292 -22.02 0.97 -1.13
C GLY A 292 -21.58 1.45 0.26
N PHE A 293 -22.11 2.59 0.68
CA PHE A 293 -21.71 3.26 1.94
C PHE A 293 -21.88 2.37 3.19
N LYS A 294 -23.05 1.74 3.37
CA LYS A 294 -23.34 0.96 4.59
C LYS A 294 -22.53 -0.34 4.68
N ARG A 295 -22.38 -1.08 3.57
CA ARG A 295 -21.74 -2.41 3.59
C ARG A 295 -20.23 -2.37 3.39
N GLY A 296 -19.75 -1.38 2.63
CA GLY A 296 -18.34 -1.16 2.33
C GLY A 296 -17.71 -0.10 3.22
N THR A 297 -17.97 1.19 2.96
CA THR A 297 -17.33 2.32 3.65
C THR A 297 -17.45 2.23 5.17
N LEU A 298 -18.67 2.10 5.70
CA LEU A 298 -18.89 2.06 7.15
C LEU A 298 -18.23 0.84 7.79
N PHE A 299 -18.29 -0.33 7.13
CA PHE A 299 -17.63 -1.53 7.63
C PHE A 299 -16.11 -1.32 7.73
N LEU A 300 -15.48 -0.79 6.68
CA LEU A 300 -14.04 -0.53 6.67
C LEU A 300 -13.66 0.46 7.77
N LEU A 301 -14.40 1.57 7.91
CA LEU A 301 -14.10 2.59 8.92
C LEU A 301 -14.25 2.05 10.35
N VAL A 302 -15.31 1.31 10.63
CA VAL A 302 -15.53 0.68 11.95
C VAL A 302 -14.47 -0.38 12.22
N ALA A 303 -14.15 -1.23 11.25
CA ALA A 303 -13.10 -2.24 11.39
C ALA A 303 -11.72 -1.59 11.60
N SER A 304 -11.42 -0.50 10.89
CA SER A 304 -10.17 0.27 11.06
C SER A 304 -10.05 0.92 12.43
N LEU A 305 -11.18 1.35 13.02
CA LEU A 305 -11.21 1.90 14.37
C LEU A 305 -10.97 0.83 15.44
N VAL A 306 -11.57 -0.36 15.28
CA VAL A 306 -11.53 -1.44 16.29
C VAL A 306 -10.28 -2.30 16.18
N LEU A 307 -9.86 -2.63 14.95
CA LEU A 307 -8.74 -3.56 14.70
C LEU A 307 -7.44 -2.83 14.37
N GLY A 308 -7.52 -1.53 14.09
CA GLY A 308 -6.43 -0.72 13.55
C GLY A 308 -6.52 -0.56 12.02
N PRO A 309 -5.96 0.52 11.44
CA PRO A 309 -6.13 0.88 10.03
C PRO A 309 -5.82 -0.21 9.01
N GLY A 310 -4.64 -0.84 9.10
CA GLY A 310 -4.25 -1.89 8.16
C GLY A 310 -5.11 -3.15 8.28
N ALA A 311 -5.47 -3.52 9.51
CA ALA A 311 -6.35 -4.65 9.78
C ALA A 311 -7.78 -4.41 9.28
N GLY A 312 -8.28 -3.18 9.39
CA GLY A 312 -9.60 -2.79 8.87
C GLY A 312 -9.69 -2.91 7.35
N VAL A 313 -8.66 -2.48 6.62
CA VAL A 313 -8.57 -2.66 5.16
C VAL A 313 -8.53 -4.15 4.81
N ALA A 314 -7.70 -4.95 5.49
CA ALA A 314 -7.62 -6.39 5.26
C ALA A 314 -8.94 -7.12 5.59
N ALA A 315 -9.63 -6.73 6.68
CA ALA A 315 -10.93 -7.29 7.05
C ALA A 315 -12.01 -6.99 6.02
N TYR A 316 -12.02 -5.78 5.46
CA TYR A 316 -12.92 -5.44 4.35
C TYR A 316 -12.61 -6.30 3.12
N ALA A 317 -11.35 -6.41 2.72
CA ALA A 317 -10.95 -7.22 1.58
C ALA A 317 -11.34 -8.70 1.78
N TRP A 318 -11.10 -9.27 2.97
CA TRP A 318 -11.53 -10.63 3.35
C TRP A 318 -13.04 -10.83 3.17
N LYS A 319 -13.85 -9.89 3.68
CA LYS A 319 -15.31 -9.91 3.57
C LYS A 319 -15.76 -9.85 2.11
N ARG A 320 -15.12 -8.97 1.32
CA ARG A 320 -15.41 -8.81 -0.11
C ARG A 320 -15.15 -10.09 -0.88
N GLU A 321 -14.04 -10.79 -0.63
CA GLU A 321 -13.76 -12.07 -1.29
C GLU A 321 -14.85 -13.13 -1.04
N GLY A 322 -15.40 -13.20 0.18
CA GLY A 322 -16.52 -14.09 0.49
C GLY A 322 -17.78 -13.76 -0.32
N ARG A 323 -18.10 -12.48 -0.49
CA ARG A 323 -19.23 -12.03 -1.31
C ARG A 323 -19.04 -12.40 -2.79
N ILE A 324 -17.85 -12.16 -3.35
CA ILE A 324 -17.56 -12.46 -4.75
C ILE A 324 -17.70 -13.98 -5.01
N ALA A 325 -17.24 -14.81 -4.07
CA ALA A 325 -17.40 -16.26 -4.14
C ALA A 325 -18.89 -16.68 -4.17
N ASP A 326 -19.71 -16.14 -3.25
CA ASP A 326 -21.14 -16.42 -3.18
C ASP A 326 -21.90 -16.01 -4.45
N GLU A 327 -21.57 -14.84 -5.02
CA GLU A 327 -22.17 -14.34 -6.26
C GLU A 327 -21.87 -15.26 -7.44
N GLN A 328 -20.61 -15.70 -7.59
CA GLN A 328 -20.24 -16.65 -8.65
C GLN A 328 -20.95 -17.99 -8.50
N GLN A 329 -21.05 -18.52 -7.28
CA GLN A 329 -21.78 -19.76 -7.04
C GLN A 329 -23.27 -19.64 -7.38
N ARG A 330 -23.90 -18.49 -7.10
CA ARG A 330 -25.29 -18.21 -7.48
C ARG A 330 -25.49 -18.12 -8.99
N LEU A 331 -24.53 -17.54 -9.71
CA LEU A 331 -24.57 -17.49 -11.18
C LEU A 331 -24.45 -18.89 -11.78
N LEU A 332 -23.55 -19.73 -11.26
CA LEU A 332 -23.38 -21.12 -11.69
C LEU A 332 -24.63 -21.98 -11.42
N LYS A 333 -25.37 -21.73 -10.33
CA LYS A 333 -26.62 -22.44 -10.03
C LYS A 333 -27.80 -22.04 -10.92
N LYS A 334 -27.70 -20.89 -11.60
CA LYS A 334 -28.76 -20.37 -12.50
C LYS A 334 -28.53 -20.74 -13.97
N ALA A 335 -27.29 -21.08 -14.32
CA ALA A 335 -26.90 -21.54 -15.65
C ALA A 335 -27.22 -23.04 -15.79
#